data_AF-A0A399SQT0-F1
#
_entry.id   AF-A0A399SQT0-F1
#
_cell.length_a   1.000
_cell.length_b   1.000
_cell.length_c   1.000
_cell.angle_alpha   90.00
_cell.angle_beta   90.00
_cell.angle_gamma   90.00
#
_symmetry.space_group_name_H-M   'P 1'
#
loop_
_entity.id
_entity.type
_entity.pdbx_description
1 polymer ?
#
loop_
_entity_poly.entity_id
_entity_poly.type
_entity_poly.pdbx_seq_one_letter_code
_entity_poly.pdbx_strand_id
1 'polypeptide(L)'
;ARLGARIPAAARLLAGQDRVRAALETLPTTLCHHDATGANVFRDATGIVLIDWESVGPGPVGADLASLLCSSVRRGDASAADVAAVRDDAVDRYARGIRSAGSDVPTDVVRLGLDASTALRWKLAADLVAALDAGSAPRRGSLPDEPAESAAAELVALLDLVLEAAERVLS
;
A
#
# COMPACT_ATOMS: atom_id res chain seq x y z
N ALA A 1 0.53 -1.10 -25.79
CA ALA A 1 -0.11 -0.19 -24.82
C ALA A 1 0.79 -0.03 -23.61
N ARG A 2 1.01 1.19 -23.10
CA ARG A 2 1.96 1.49 -22.00
C ARG A 2 1.80 0.62 -20.74
N LEU A 3 0.61 0.04 -20.52
CA LEU A 3 0.32 -0.83 -19.38
C LEU A 3 0.46 -2.34 -19.67
N GLY A 4 0.48 -2.77 -20.94
CA GLY A 4 0.76 -4.17 -21.32
C GLY A 4 -0.07 -5.22 -20.56
N ALA A 5 0.62 -6.20 -19.97
CA ALA A 5 0.01 -7.29 -19.18
C ALA A 5 -0.67 -6.81 -17.87
N ARG A 6 -0.45 -5.56 -17.44
CA ARG A 6 -1.10 -4.99 -16.25
C ARG A 6 -2.60 -4.79 -16.45
N ILE A 7 -3.06 -4.58 -17.69
CA ILE A 7 -4.49 -4.42 -18.00
C ILE A 7 -5.30 -5.67 -17.62
N PRO A 8 -5.00 -6.87 -18.15
CA PRO A 8 -5.72 -8.08 -17.75
C PRO A 8 -5.50 -8.44 -16.28
N ALA A 9 -4.35 -8.13 -15.68
CA ALA A 9 -4.14 -8.33 -14.25
C ALA A 9 -5.02 -7.40 -13.38
N ALA A 10 -5.13 -6.11 -13.73
CA ALA A 10 -6.02 -5.16 -13.07
C ALA A 10 -7.50 -5.56 -13.23
N ALA A 11 -7.90 -6.07 -14.41
CA ALA A 11 -9.24 -6.60 -14.62
C ALA A 11 -9.54 -7.80 -13.70
N ARG A 12 -8.59 -8.72 -13.51
CA ARG A 12 -8.72 -9.83 -12.54
C ARG A 12 -8.85 -9.32 -11.11
N LEU A 13 -8.04 -8.33 -10.70
CA LEU A 13 -8.14 -7.71 -9.38
C LEU A 13 -9.51 -7.03 -9.17
N LEU A 14 -10.02 -6.31 -10.18
CA LEU A 14 -11.34 -5.68 -10.12
C LEU A 14 -12.45 -6.72 -9.96
N ALA A 15 -12.42 -7.79 -10.75
CA ALA A 15 -13.38 -8.89 -10.63
C ALA A 15 -13.26 -9.66 -9.30
N GLY A 16 -12.08 -9.67 -8.68
CA GLY A 16 -11.78 -10.35 -7.43
C GLY A 16 -11.98 -9.51 -6.17
N GLN A 17 -12.49 -8.27 -6.26
CA GLN A 17 -12.60 -7.37 -5.10
C GLN A 17 -13.41 -7.97 -3.93
N ASP A 18 -14.47 -8.74 -4.21
CA ASP A 18 -15.26 -9.37 -3.16
C ASP A 18 -14.46 -10.42 -2.38
N ARG A 19 -13.56 -11.16 -3.05
CA ARG A 19 -12.66 -12.12 -2.39
C ARG A 19 -11.60 -11.41 -1.55
N VAL A 20 -11.03 -10.31 -2.06
CA VAL A 20 -10.09 -9.47 -1.30
C VAL A 20 -10.75 -8.90 -0.04
N ARG A 21 -11.99 -8.40 -0.18
CA ARG A 21 -12.78 -7.89 0.96
C ARG A 21 -13.09 -9.00 1.96
N ALA A 22 -13.58 -10.14 1.49
CA ALA A 22 -13.88 -11.28 2.35
C ALA A 22 -12.64 -11.74 3.13
N ALA A 23 -11.46 -11.75 2.50
CA ALA A 23 -10.21 -12.06 3.21
C ALA A 23 -9.97 -11.08 4.37
N LEU A 24 -10.09 -9.76 4.13
CA LEU A 24 -9.92 -8.74 5.17
C LEU A 24 -10.94 -8.85 6.30
N GLU A 25 -12.19 -9.20 6.00
CA GLU A 25 -13.25 -9.37 6.99
C GLU A 25 -13.01 -10.54 7.95
N THR A 26 -12.16 -11.50 7.57
CA THR A 26 -11.77 -12.61 8.48
C THR A 26 -10.58 -12.28 9.39
N LEU A 27 -9.89 -11.17 9.15
CA LEU A 27 -8.67 -10.86 9.87
C LEU A 27 -8.95 -10.22 11.24
N PRO A 28 -8.03 -10.40 12.21
CA PRO A 28 -8.08 -9.67 13.47
C PRO A 28 -8.09 -8.15 13.24
N THR A 29 -8.96 -7.46 13.98
CA THR A 29 -9.06 -5.99 13.98
C THR A 29 -8.04 -5.38 14.93
N THR A 30 -7.31 -4.38 14.47
CA THR A 30 -6.39 -3.53 15.24
C THR A 30 -6.88 -2.08 15.26
N LEU A 31 -6.35 -1.26 16.15
CA LEU A 31 -6.47 0.20 16.02
C LEU A 31 -5.51 0.66 14.92
N CYS A 32 -6.04 1.21 13.84
CA CYS A 32 -5.29 1.69 12.69
C CYS A 32 -5.35 3.21 12.62
N HIS A 33 -4.25 3.82 12.20
CA HIS A 33 -4.12 5.23 11.87
C HIS A 33 -4.90 5.59 10.60
N HIS A 34 -5.00 4.65 9.64
CA HIS A 34 -5.64 4.77 8.32
C HIS A 34 -5.01 5.79 7.35
N ASP A 35 -4.20 6.71 7.87
CA ASP A 35 -3.34 7.63 7.11
C ASP A 35 -1.85 7.53 7.49
N ALA A 36 -1.40 6.32 7.84
CA ALA A 36 0.03 6.08 8.02
C ALA A 36 0.73 6.25 6.66
N THR A 37 1.48 7.34 6.50
CA THR A 37 2.28 7.66 5.30
C THR A 37 3.57 8.32 5.73
N GLY A 38 4.62 8.30 4.89
CA GLY A 38 5.92 8.89 5.20
C GLY A 38 5.84 10.33 5.71
N ALA A 39 4.98 11.15 5.11
CA ALA A 39 4.71 12.53 5.56
C ALA A 39 4.17 12.66 7.01
N ASN A 40 3.57 11.60 7.56
CA ASN A 40 3.02 11.55 8.93
C ASN A 40 3.94 10.79 9.90
N VAL A 41 5.12 10.33 9.45
CA VAL A 41 6.11 9.62 10.26
C VAL A 41 7.31 10.53 10.53
N PHE A 42 7.52 10.84 11.81
CA PHE A 42 8.63 11.68 12.26
C PHE A 42 9.60 10.88 13.12
N ARG A 43 10.88 11.23 13.04
CA ARG A 43 11.91 10.68 13.93
C ARG A 43 12.41 11.77 14.84
N ASP A 44 12.35 11.53 16.14
CA ASP A 44 12.95 12.38 17.15
C ASP A 44 14.05 11.66 17.93
N ALA A 45 14.55 12.27 19.00
CA ALA A 45 15.61 11.70 19.83
C ALA A 45 15.18 10.42 20.58
N THR A 46 13.88 10.23 20.77
CA THR A 46 13.29 9.14 21.57
C THR A 46 12.75 8.00 20.70
N GLY A 47 12.45 8.26 19.43
CA GLY A 47 11.97 7.22 18.52
C GLY A 47 11.22 7.75 17.31
N ILE A 48 10.25 6.95 16.87
CA ILE A 48 9.35 7.26 15.78
C ILE A 48 8.03 7.76 16.37
N VAL A 49 7.53 8.88 15.84
CA VAL A 49 6.26 9.50 16.22
C VAL A 49 5.36 9.56 14.99
N LEU A 50 4.11 9.15 15.16
CA LEU A 50 3.05 9.31 14.16
C LEU A 50 2.17 10.50 14.53
N ILE A 51 1.82 11.32 13.55
CA ILE A 51 0.93 12.47 13.69
C ILE A 51 -0.28 12.34 12.78
N ASP A 52 -1.25 13.24 12.92
CA ASP A 52 -2.45 13.30 12.07
C ASP A 52 -3.42 12.11 12.24
N TRP A 53 -3.82 11.89 13.49
CA TRP A 53 -4.70 10.79 13.92
C TRP A 53 -6.20 11.04 13.63
N GLU A 54 -6.56 11.97 12.75
CA GLU A 54 -7.98 12.29 12.50
C GLU A 54 -8.78 11.12 11.91
N SER A 55 -8.10 10.24 11.16
CA SER A 55 -8.70 9.08 10.51
C SER A 55 -8.62 7.80 11.37
N VAL A 56 -8.18 7.89 12.63
CA VAL A 56 -7.95 6.72 13.49
C VAL A 56 -9.23 5.90 13.71
N GLY A 57 -9.10 4.57 13.65
CA GLY A 57 -10.24 3.69 13.87
C GLY A 57 -9.91 2.21 13.74
N PRO A 58 -10.89 1.32 13.94
CA PRO A 58 -10.69 -0.11 13.75
C PRO A 58 -10.34 -0.41 12.28
N GLY A 59 -9.40 -1.34 12.06
CA GLY A 59 -9.05 -1.84 10.74
C GLY A 59 -8.42 -3.23 10.82
N PRO A 60 -8.39 -4.00 9.72
CA PRO A 60 -7.75 -5.30 9.72
C PRO A 60 -6.24 -5.14 9.95
N VAL A 61 -5.64 -6.11 10.64
CA VAL A 61 -4.19 -6.16 10.83
C VAL A 61 -3.47 -6.03 9.48
N GLY A 62 -2.39 -5.23 9.44
CA GLY A 62 -1.64 -4.98 8.20
C GLY A 62 -2.16 -3.83 7.34
N ALA A 63 -3.34 -3.27 7.64
CA ALA A 63 -3.89 -2.13 6.89
C ALA A 63 -2.99 -0.88 6.94
N ASP A 64 -2.49 -0.51 8.12
CA ASP A 64 -1.57 0.62 8.27
C ASP A 64 -0.22 0.38 7.60
N LEU A 65 0.29 -0.86 7.61
CA LEU A 65 1.50 -1.21 6.89
C LEU A 65 1.29 -1.04 5.36
N ALA A 66 0.14 -1.45 4.85
CA ALA A 66 -0.22 -1.24 3.45
C ALA A 66 -0.32 0.26 3.12
N SER A 67 -0.87 1.08 4.03
CA SER A 67 -0.90 2.54 3.88
C SER A 67 0.49 3.13 3.87
N LEU A 68 1.34 2.76 4.83
CA LEU A 68 2.68 3.29 4.94
C LEU A 68 3.50 3.00 3.68
N LEU A 69 3.45 1.77 3.19
CA LEU A 69 4.21 1.38 2.01
C LEU A 69 3.64 2.03 0.72
N CYS A 70 2.34 1.92 0.47
CA CYS A 70 1.78 2.36 -0.81
C CYS A 70 1.58 3.89 -0.89
N SER A 71 1.09 4.50 0.18
CA SER A 71 0.81 5.95 0.22
C SER A 71 2.09 6.76 0.16
N SER A 72 3.19 6.28 0.78
CA SER A 72 4.50 6.93 0.70
C SER A 72 5.01 7.00 -0.74
N VAL A 73 4.89 5.90 -1.51
CA VAL A 73 5.27 5.90 -2.93
C VAL A 73 4.38 6.83 -3.75
N ARG A 74 3.06 6.75 -3.55
CA ARG A 74 2.09 7.61 -4.27
C ARG A 74 2.33 9.10 -4.02
N ARG A 75 2.76 9.45 -2.80
CA ARG A 75 3.06 10.83 -2.43
C ARG A 75 4.44 11.29 -2.84
N GLY A 76 5.42 10.40 -2.97
CA GLY A 76 6.81 10.79 -3.23
C GLY A 76 7.73 10.75 -2.02
N ASP A 77 7.25 10.19 -0.90
CA ASP A 77 8.03 10.01 0.33
C ASP A 77 8.99 8.81 0.23
N ALA A 78 8.75 7.90 -0.72
CA ALA A 78 9.57 6.73 -1.03
C ALA A 78 9.49 6.36 -2.52
N SER A 79 10.41 5.53 -3.02
CA SER A 79 10.27 4.88 -4.34
C SER A 79 9.60 3.52 -4.24
N ALA A 80 9.01 3.04 -5.34
CA ALA A 80 8.49 1.68 -5.42
C ALA A 80 9.59 0.63 -5.19
N ALA A 81 10.83 0.93 -5.62
CA ALA A 81 11.99 0.07 -5.40
C ALA A 81 12.35 -0.05 -3.91
N ASP A 82 12.32 1.06 -3.16
CA ASP A 82 12.55 1.04 -1.71
C ASP A 82 11.53 0.15 -1.01
N VAL A 83 10.25 0.31 -1.35
CA VAL A 83 9.17 -0.51 -0.79
C VAL A 83 9.36 -1.99 -1.12
N ALA A 84 9.68 -2.32 -2.37
CA ALA A 84 9.94 -3.69 -2.78
C ALA A 84 11.08 -4.32 -1.98
N ALA A 85 12.16 -3.56 -1.73
CA ALA A 85 13.33 -4.03 -1.01
C ALA A 85 13.08 -4.29 0.48
N VAL A 86 12.17 -3.54 1.12
CA VAL A 86 11.93 -3.64 2.57
C VAL A 86 10.67 -4.42 2.95
N ARG A 87 9.81 -4.77 1.99
CA ARG A 87 8.47 -5.31 2.25
C ARG A 87 8.46 -6.50 3.21
N ASP A 88 9.27 -7.52 2.95
CA ASP A 88 9.28 -8.75 3.77
C ASP A 88 9.77 -8.49 5.19
N ASP A 89 10.86 -7.74 5.31
CA ASP A 89 11.42 -7.35 6.61
C ASP A 89 10.45 -6.42 7.38
N ALA A 90 9.72 -5.55 6.67
CA ALA A 90 8.69 -4.70 7.26
C ALA A 90 7.53 -5.51 7.85
N VAL A 91 7.08 -6.58 7.19
CA VAL A 91 6.08 -7.52 7.74
C VAL A 91 6.58 -8.13 9.05
N ASP A 92 7.81 -8.61 9.08
CA ASP A 92 8.38 -9.24 10.27
C ASP A 92 8.54 -8.23 11.42
N ARG A 93 8.98 -7.00 11.12
CA ARG A 93 9.09 -5.90 12.09
C ARG A 93 7.71 -5.52 12.65
N TYR A 94 6.72 -5.39 11.78
CA TYR A 94 5.35 -5.03 12.16
C TYR A 94 4.72 -6.10 13.06
N ALA A 95 4.87 -7.38 12.71
CA ALA A 95 4.41 -8.49 13.53
C ALA A 95 5.11 -8.54 14.90
N ARG A 96 6.41 -8.21 14.99
CA ARG A 96 7.11 -8.05 16.28
C ARG A 96 6.53 -6.89 17.10
N GLY A 97 6.21 -5.76 16.45
CA GLY A 97 5.57 -4.61 17.11
C GLY A 97 4.22 -4.99 17.73
N ILE A 98 3.37 -5.66 16.97
CA ILE A 98 2.08 -6.19 17.46
C ILE A 98 2.27 -7.11 18.68
N ARG A 99 3.25 -8.02 18.62
CA ARG A 99 3.58 -8.91 19.75
C ARG A 99 4.04 -8.16 20.98
N SER A 100 4.83 -7.10 20.83
CA SER A 100 5.26 -6.27 21.95
C SER A 100 4.09 -5.52 22.62
N ALA A 101 2.99 -5.29 21.89
CA ALA A 101 1.75 -4.72 22.40
C ALA A 101 0.79 -5.77 23.00
N GLY A 102 1.21 -7.04 23.12
CA GLY A 102 0.46 -8.10 23.79
C GLY A 102 -0.44 -8.97 22.88
N SER A 103 -0.37 -8.80 21.56
CA SER A 103 -1.17 -9.58 20.61
C SER A 103 -0.33 -10.67 19.93
N ASP A 104 -0.83 -11.89 19.82
CA ASP A 104 -0.13 -13.05 19.28
C ASP A 104 -0.40 -13.30 17.79
N VAL A 105 -0.89 -12.29 17.05
CA VAL A 105 -1.24 -12.43 15.63
C VAL A 105 -0.06 -13.03 14.84
N PRO A 106 -0.28 -14.16 14.15
CA PRO A 106 0.74 -14.81 13.33
C PRO A 106 1.25 -13.90 12.19
N THR A 107 2.51 -14.08 11.81
CA THR A 107 3.17 -13.20 10.82
C THR A 107 2.62 -13.41 9.40
N ASP A 108 2.17 -14.61 9.08
CA ASP A 108 1.42 -14.92 7.86
C ASP A 108 0.05 -14.23 7.80
N VAL A 109 -0.64 -14.09 8.94
CA VAL A 109 -1.89 -13.30 9.04
C VAL A 109 -1.62 -11.81 8.81
N VAL A 110 -0.53 -11.27 9.36
CA VAL A 110 -0.07 -9.90 9.04
C VAL A 110 0.22 -9.74 7.55
N ARG A 111 0.90 -10.72 6.94
CA ARG A 111 1.23 -10.70 5.50
C ARG A 111 -0.02 -10.72 4.63
N LEU A 112 -0.99 -11.58 4.96
CA LEU A 112 -2.30 -11.62 4.28
C LEU A 112 -3.01 -10.27 4.39
N GLY A 113 -3.00 -9.66 5.58
CA GLY A 113 -3.57 -8.34 5.81
C GLY A 113 -2.92 -7.21 5.02
N LEU A 114 -1.58 -7.22 4.93
CA LEU A 114 -0.82 -6.32 4.06
C LEU A 114 -1.22 -6.51 2.59
N ASP A 115 -1.20 -7.75 2.10
CA ASP A 115 -1.47 -8.04 0.69
C ASP A 115 -2.90 -7.69 0.29
N ALA A 116 -3.89 -8.08 1.09
CA ALA A 116 -5.29 -7.78 0.81
C ALA A 116 -5.58 -6.27 0.92
N SER A 117 -4.99 -5.58 1.90
CA SER A 117 -5.14 -4.12 2.04
C SER A 117 -4.41 -3.36 0.92
N THR A 118 -3.32 -3.90 0.39
CA THR A 118 -2.61 -3.38 -0.79
C THR A 118 -3.46 -3.58 -2.05
N ALA A 119 -4.09 -4.75 -2.21
CA ALA A 119 -4.96 -5.07 -3.34
C ALA A 119 -6.23 -4.19 -3.40
N LEU A 120 -6.71 -3.64 -2.27
CA LEU A 120 -7.80 -2.65 -2.26
C LEU A 120 -7.45 -1.33 -2.97
N ARG A 121 -6.17 -1.08 -3.30
CA ARG A 121 -5.71 0.13 -3.98
C ARG A 121 -5.87 0.06 -5.51
N TRP A 122 -6.80 -0.78 -5.99
CA TRP A 122 -7.12 -0.96 -7.41
C TRP A 122 -7.43 0.35 -8.15
N LYS A 123 -7.89 1.39 -7.45
CA LYS A 123 -8.16 2.71 -8.03
C LYS A 123 -6.91 3.32 -8.68
N LEU A 124 -5.71 2.99 -8.20
CA LEU A 124 -4.45 3.36 -8.84
C LEU A 124 -4.39 2.90 -10.30
N ALA A 125 -4.83 1.68 -10.61
CA ALA A 125 -4.86 1.18 -11.97
C ALA A 125 -5.81 2.01 -12.85
N ALA A 126 -7.00 2.32 -12.33
CA ALA A 126 -7.98 3.14 -13.04
C ALA A 126 -7.49 4.57 -13.27
N ASP A 127 -6.84 5.18 -12.27
CA ASP A 127 -6.28 6.53 -12.36
C ASP A 127 -5.13 6.59 -13.37
N LEU A 128 -4.25 5.59 -13.39
CA LEU A 128 -3.17 5.51 -14.36
C LEU A 128 -3.68 5.34 -15.79
N VAL A 129 -4.69 4.48 -16.01
CA VAL A 129 -5.33 4.35 -17.32
C VAL A 129 -5.91 5.70 -17.77
N ALA A 130 -6.71 6.33 -16.91
CA ALA A 130 -7.35 7.62 -17.23
C ALA A 130 -6.32 8.73 -17.51
N ALA A 131 -5.24 8.80 -16.72
CA ALA A 131 -4.20 9.79 -16.92
C ALA A 131 -3.47 9.59 -18.25
N LEU A 132 -3.10 8.34 -18.56
CA LEU A 132 -2.43 8.01 -19.80
C LEU A 132 -3.30 8.25 -21.04
N ASP A 133 -4.60 7.93 -20.97
CA ASP A 133 -5.56 8.15 -22.06
C ASP A 133 -5.82 9.65 -22.29
N ALA A 134 -5.88 10.44 -21.22
CA ALA A 134 -6.05 11.89 -21.30
C ALA A 134 -4.77 12.65 -21.67
N GLY A 135 -3.63 11.95 -21.77
CA GLY A 135 -2.31 12.58 -21.94
C GLY A 135 -1.90 13.45 -20.75
N SER A 136 -2.49 13.24 -19.57
CA SER A 136 -2.16 13.97 -18.36
C SER A 136 -1.01 13.29 -17.61
N ALA A 137 -0.17 14.12 -17.00
CA ALA A 137 0.94 13.66 -16.20
C ALA A 137 0.47 13.40 -14.76
N PRO A 138 0.62 12.17 -14.23
CA PRO A 138 0.43 11.95 -12.81
C PRO A 138 1.44 12.75 -12.00
N ARG A 139 1.08 13.12 -10.76
CA ARG A 139 1.93 13.91 -9.85
C ARG A 139 2.01 13.23 -8.49
N ARG A 140 3.18 13.36 -7.85
CA ARG A 140 3.43 12.91 -6.48
C ARG A 140 3.61 14.14 -5.59
N GLY A 141 2.72 14.31 -4.61
CA GLY A 141 2.55 15.56 -3.88
C GLY A 141 3.79 16.08 -3.11
N SER A 142 4.63 15.17 -2.63
CA SER A 142 5.88 15.48 -1.91
C SER A 142 7.05 15.78 -2.86
N LEU A 143 6.87 15.61 -4.18
CA LEU A 143 7.87 15.89 -5.21
C LEU A 143 7.27 16.78 -6.32
N PRO A 144 6.99 18.06 -6.03
CA PRO A 144 6.31 18.96 -6.97
C PRO A 144 7.09 19.22 -8.27
N ASP A 145 8.41 19.10 -8.23
CA ASP A 145 9.32 19.32 -9.36
C ASP A 145 9.71 18.03 -10.08
N GLU A 146 9.14 16.88 -9.69
CA GLU A 146 9.43 15.60 -10.35
C GLU A 146 8.98 15.61 -11.82
N PRO A 147 9.83 15.16 -12.76
CA PRO A 147 9.42 14.99 -14.15
C PRO A 147 8.22 14.05 -14.27
N ALA A 148 7.24 14.42 -15.09
CA ALA A 148 6.03 13.64 -15.34
C ALA A 148 6.27 12.16 -15.67
N GLU A 149 7.33 11.90 -16.44
CA GLU A 149 7.72 10.54 -16.85
C GLU A 149 8.24 9.71 -15.67
N SER A 150 8.99 10.35 -14.76
CA SER A 150 9.47 9.73 -13.52
C SER A 150 8.31 9.42 -12.58
N ALA A 151 7.38 10.37 -12.38
CA ALA A 151 6.18 10.15 -11.59
C ALA A 151 5.33 8.99 -12.15
N ALA A 152 5.16 8.95 -13.48
CA ALA A 152 4.44 7.86 -14.14
C ALA A 152 5.15 6.51 -13.97
N ALA A 153 6.48 6.46 -14.10
CA ALA A 153 7.26 5.24 -13.90
C ALA A 153 7.12 4.70 -12.47
N GLU A 154 7.20 5.57 -11.46
CA GLU A 154 7.03 5.20 -10.04
C GLU A 154 5.63 4.65 -9.75
N LEU A 155 4.58 5.28 -10.28
CA LEU A 155 3.22 4.79 -10.07
C LEU A 155 2.94 3.50 -10.85
N VAL A 156 3.56 3.29 -12.01
CA VAL A 156 3.50 2.02 -12.73
C VAL A 156 4.21 0.91 -11.95
N ALA A 157 5.36 1.20 -11.35
CA ALA A 157 6.06 0.25 -10.48
C ALA A 157 5.26 -0.04 -9.19
N LEU A 158 4.60 0.95 -8.61
CA LEU A 158 3.67 0.74 -7.49
C LEU A 158 2.48 -0.15 -7.91
N LEU A 159 1.96 0.03 -9.13
CA LEU A 159 0.91 -0.84 -9.66
C LEU A 159 1.37 -2.29 -9.76
N ASP A 160 2.62 -2.56 -10.12
CA ASP A 160 3.17 -3.92 -10.12
C ASP A 160 3.11 -4.55 -8.72
N LEU A 161 3.50 -3.81 -7.68
CA LEU A 161 3.39 -4.27 -6.28
C LEU A 161 1.94 -4.55 -5.87
N VAL A 162 0.99 -3.72 -6.32
CA VAL A 162 -0.45 -3.92 -6.07
C VAL A 162 -0.96 -5.18 -6.75
N LEU A 163 -0.55 -5.44 -8.00
CA LEU A 163 -0.97 -6.61 -8.76
C LEU A 163 -0.34 -7.90 -8.22
N GLU A 164 0.90 -7.87 -7.76
CA GLU A 164 1.55 -9.00 -7.09
C GLU A 164 0.85 -9.34 -5.76
N ALA A 165 0.47 -8.32 -4.98
CA ALA A 165 -0.32 -8.51 -3.75
C ALA A 165 -1.69 -9.11 -4.05
N ALA A 166 -2.36 -8.62 -5.10
CA ALA A 166 -3.62 -9.18 -5.58
C ALA A 166 -3.49 -10.65 -5.96
N GLU A 167 -2.43 -11.02 -6.69
CA GLU A 167 -2.19 -12.40 -7.10
C GLU A 167 -2.07 -13.35 -5.90
N ARG A 168 -1.32 -12.95 -4.86
CA ARG A 168 -1.17 -13.75 -3.63
C ARG A 168 -2.46 -13.95 -2.85
N VAL A 169 -3.41 -13.02 -2.95
CA VAL A 169 -4.71 -13.11 -2.26
C VAL A 169 -5.74 -13.90 -3.09
N LEU A 170 -5.62 -13.85 -4.42
CA LEU A 170 -6.59 -14.41 -5.35
C LEU A 170 -6.22 -15.81 -5.86
N SER A 171 -4.97 -16.25 -5.69
CA SER A 171 -4.52 -17.63 -5.93
C SER A 171 -5.17 -18.59 -4.95
#